data_AF-A0A7Y4XJV9-F1
#
_entry.id   AF-A0A7Y4XJV9-F1
#
_cell.length_a   1.000
_cell.length_b   1.000
_cell.length_c   1.000
_cell.angle_alpha   90.00
_cell.angle_beta   90.00
_cell.angle_gamma   90.00
#
_symmetry.space_group_name_H-M   'P 1'
#
loop_
_entity.id
_entity.type
_entity.pdbx_description
1 polymer ?
#
loop_
_entity_poly.entity_id
_entity_poly.type
_entity_poly.pdbx_seq_one_letter_code
_entity_poly.pdbx_strand_id
1 'polypeptide(L)' 'MKKFLVLLFLIYVGGYIGFRQSFSEVWEKDKASYVIFPEGDVGHALYYLWRPMSYIDGQLTGRGAHIGPHR' A
#
# COMPACT_ATOMS: atom_id res chain seq x y z
N MET A 1 13.16 12.91 21.18
CA MET A 1 13.52 12.41 19.83
C MET A 1 13.03 10.98 19.57
N LYS A 2 13.46 9.96 20.33
CA LYS A 2 13.02 8.56 20.10
C LYS A 2 11.50 8.38 20.05
N LYS A 3 10.75 8.95 21.01
CA LYS A 3 9.28 8.91 21.04
C LYS A 3 8.63 9.51 19.80
N PHE A 4 9.21 10.59 19.26
CA PHE A 4 8.72 11.26 18.06
C PHE A 4 8.96 10.40 16.80
N LEU A 5 10.13 9.78 16.69
CA LEU A 5 10.41 8.85 15.59
C LEU A 5 9.49 7.62 15.62
N VAL A 6 9.23 7.08 16.82
CA VAL A 6 8.26 5.99 17.00
C VAL A 6 6.86 6.44 16.57
N LEU A 7 6.44 7.65 16.96
CA LEU A 7 5.15 8.19 16.55
C LEU A 7 5.04 8.36 15.02
N LEU A 8 6.07 8.91 14.37
CA LEU A 8 6.10 9.03 12.90
C LEU A 8 6.06 7.66 12.21
N PHE A 9 6.79 6.68 12.74
CA PHE A 9 6.75 5.31 12.24
C PHE A 9 5.35 4.70 12.36
N LEU A 10 4.70 4.86 13.51
CA LEU A 10 3.34 4.38 13.73
C LEU A 10 2.32 5.07 12.79
N ILE A 11 2.48 6.37 12.54
CA ILE A 11 1.64 7.10 11.58
C ILE A 11 1.88 6.57 10.16
N TYR A 12 3.14 6.36 9.77
CA TYR A 12 3.50 5.84 8.46
C TYR A 12 2.91 4.45 8.20
N VAL A 13 3.10 3.52 9.14
CA VAL A 13 2.59 2.14 9.06
C VAL A 13 1.06 2.13 9.17
N GLY A 14 0.48 2.85 10.13
CA GLY A 14 -0.96 2.96 10.32
C GLY A 14 -1.65 3.57 9.10
N GLY A 15 -1.05 4.59 8.49
CA GLY A 15 -1.51 5.20 7.25
C GLY A 15 -1.54 4.21 6.09
N TYR A 16 -0.50 3.39 5.95
CA TYR A 16 -0.49 2.32 4.96
C TYR A 16 -1.60 1.28 5.21
N ILE A 17 -1.77 0.84 6.47
CA ILE A 17 -2.80 -0.15 6.84
C ILE A 17 -4.19 0.38 6.50
N GLY A 18 -4.49 1.63 6.87
CA GLY A 18 -5.76 2.27 6.53
C GLY A 18 -5.94 2.40 5.02
N PHE A 19 -4.91 2.86 4.30
CA PHE A 19 -4.94 2.99 2.85
C PHE A 19 -5.24 1.65 2.16
N ARG A 20 -4.51 0.58 2.50
CA ARG A 20 -4.75 -0.72 1.85
C ARG A 20 -6.14 -1.27 2.14
N GLN A 21 -6.77 -0.96 3.27
CA GLN A 21 -8.14 -1.41 3.53
C GLN A 21 -9.17 -0.74 2.62
N SER A 22 -8.93 0.52 2.25
CA SER A 22 -9.83 1.30 1.39
C SER A 22 -9.59 1.09 -0.10
N PHE A 23 -8.37 0.75 -0.49
CA PHE A 23 -7.95 0.66 -1.89
C PHE A 23 -7.45 -0.73 -2.27
N SER A 24 -8.04 -1.79 -1.68
CA SER A 24 -7.77 -3.17 -2.11
C SER A 24 -8.86 -3.67 -3.05
N GLU A 25 -8.43 -4.34 -4.13
CA GLU A 25 -9.29 -5.06 -5.05
C GLU A 25 -8.84 -6.51 -5.16
N VAL A 26 -9.74 -7.42 -5.51
CA VAL A 26 -9.38 -8.81 -5.86
C VAL A 26 -9.36 -8.91 -7.37
N TRP A 27 -8.25 -9.36 -7.93
CA TRP A 27 -8.18 -9.55 -9.38
C TRP A 27 -8.84 -10.87 -9.76
N GLU A 28 -9.87 -10.80 -10.61
CA GLU A 28 -10.62 -11.99 -11.02
C GLU A 28 -9.77 -13.05 -11.73
N LYS A 29 -8.66 -12.64 -12.36
CA LYS A 29 -7.76 -13.51 -13.14
C LYS A 29 -7.03 -14.54 -12.28
N ASP A 30 -6.51 -14.13 -11.13
CA ASP A 30 -5.69 -14.96 -10.26
C ASP A 30 -6.25 -15.11 -8.84
N LYS A 31 -7.38 -14.45 -8.56
CA LYS A 31 -8.06 -14.43 -7.25
C LYS A 31 -7.19 -13.86 -6.12
N ALA A 32 -6.11 -13.15 -6.46
CA ALA A 32 -5.25 -12.49 -5.49
C ALA A 32 -5.74 -11.07 -5.19
N SER A 33 -5.42 -10.58 -4.00
CA SER A 33 -5.76 -9.22 -3.57
C SER A 33 -4.62 -8.26 -3.87
N TYR A 34 -4.96 -7.10 -4.39
CA TYR A 34 -4.03 -6.05 -4.80
C TYR A 34 -4.41 -4.71 -4.17
N VAL A 35 -3.41 -4.00 -3.67
CA VAL A 35 -3.56 -2.59 -3.32
C VAL A 35 -3.41 -1.74 -4.57
N ILE A 36 -4.43 -0.96 -4.88
CA ILE A 36 -4.53 -0.13 -6.07
C ILE A 36 -4.16 1.31 -5.73
N PHE A 37 -3.06 1.78 -6.28
CA PHE A 37 -2.69 3.18 -6.22
C PHE A 37 -3.34 3.91 -7.40
N PRO A 38 -3.97 5.09 -7.21
CA PRO A 38 -4.62 5.79 -8.31
C PRO A 38 -3.60 6.23 -9.37
N GLU A 39 -4.06 6.45 -10.61
CA GLU A 39 -3.20 7.04 -11.64
C GLU A 39 -2.94 8.54 -11.35
N GLY A 40 -1.93 9.10 -12.00
CA GLY A 40 -1.54 10.51 -11.85
C GLY A 40 -0.52 10.77 -10.73
N ASP A 41 -0.03 12.01 -10.65
CA ASP A 41 1.14 12.39 -9.84
C ASP A 41 0.99 12.03 -8.36
N VAL A 42 -0.20 12.26 -7.80
CA VAL A 42 -0.49 11.96 -6.39
C VAL A 42 -0.41 10.46 -6.12
N GLY A 43 -1.00 9.63 -6.98
CA GLY A 43 -0.97 8.19 -6.80
C GLY A 43 0.42 7.59 -6.98
N HIS A 44 1.23 8.14 -7.89
CA HIS A 44 2.64 7.78 -8.02
C HIS A 44 3.44 8.15 -6.76
N ALA A 45 3.21 9.35 -6.21
CA ALA A 45 3.84 9.76 -4.96
C ALA A 45 3.47 8.83 -3.80
N LEU A 46 2.18 8.47 -3.66
CA LEU A 46 1.72 7.51 -2.66
C LEU A 46 2.32 6.12 -2.87
N TYR A 47 2.42 5.67 -4.12
CA TYR A 47 3.06 4.40 -4.46
C TYR A 47 4.50 4.37 -3.96
N TYR A 48 5.30 5.39 -4.27
CA TYR A 48 6.69 5.44 -3.80
C TYR A 48 6.82 5.65 -2.30
N LEU A 49 5.93 6.41 -1.68
CA LEU A 49 5.88 6.60 -0.23
C LEU A 49 5.68 5.27 0.49
N TRP A 50 4.76 4.43 0.04
CA TRP A 50 4.43 3.16 0.68
C TRP A 50 5.02 1.91 0.01
N ARG A 51 5.85 2.07 -1.02
CA ARG A 51 6.51 0.95 -1.71
C ARG A 51 7.24 -0.01 -0.76
N PRO A 52 8.01 0.45 0.25
CA PRO A 52 8.63 -0.46 1.20
C PRO A 52 7.61 -1.30 1.97
N MET A 53 6.51 -0.69 2.41
CA MET A 53 5.43 -1.39 3.11
C MET A 53 4.71 -2.38 2.19
N SER A 54 4.47 -2.03 0.93
CA SER A 54 3.85 -2.93 -0.05
C SER A 54 4.68 -4.20 -0.29
N TYR A 55 6.01 -4.10 -0.30
CA TYR A 55 6.87 -5.29 -0.41
C TYR A 55 6.78 -6.18 0.83
N ILE A 56 6.87 -5.59 2.02
CA ILE A 56 6.75 -6.33 3.29
C ILE A 56 5.36 -7.00 3.36
N ASP A 57 4.31 -6.26 3.01
CA ASP A 57 2.95 -6.77 3.03
C ASP A 57 2.74 -7.92 2.06
N GLY A 58 3.28 -7.81 0.84
CA GLY A 58 3.21 -8.89 -0.14
C GLY A 58 3.92 -10.15 0.32
N GLN A 59 5.04 -10.03 1.02
CA GLN A 59 5.73 -11.18 1.62
C GLN A 59 4.95 -11.83 2.76
N LEU A 60 4.19 -11.03 3.53
CA LEU A 60 3.43 -11.52 4.69
C LEU A 60 2.03 -12.04 4.33
N THR A 61 1.40 -11.47 3.31
CA THR A 61 -0.02 -11.71 3.01
C THR A 61 -0.28 -12.22 1.60
N GLY A 62 0.75 -12.26 0.74
CA GLY A 62 0.60 -12.60 -0.67
C GLY A 62 -0.09 -11.52 -1.51
N ARG A 63 -0.33 -10.33 -0.94
CA ARG A 63 -0.96 -9.21 -1.66
C ARG A 63 -0.01 -8.57 -2.65
N GLY A 64 -0.52 -8.24 -3.83
CA GLY A 64 0.18 -7.39 -4.77
C GLY A 64 -0.08 -5.90 -4.53
N ALA A 65 0.66 -5.05 -5.23
CA ALA A 65 0.45 -3.61 -5.24
C ALA A 65 0.86 -3.02 -6.59
N HIS A 66 0.02 -2.18 -7.19
CA HIS A 66 0.32 -1.55 -8.48
C HIS A 66 -0.43 -0.22 -8.66
N ILE A 67 -0.05 0.52 -9.71
CA ILE A 67 -0.63 1.82 -10.06
C ILE A 67 -1.66 1.60 -11.18
N GLY A 68 -2.85 2.14 -10.99
CA GLY A 68 -3.98 2.05 -11.92
C GLY A 68 -4.82 0.80 -11.74
N PRO A 69 -5.96 0.69 -12.45
CA PRO A 69 -6.87 -0.44 -12.32
C PRO A 69 -6.31 -1.71 -12.97
N HIS A 70 -6.84 -2.86 -12.57
CA HIS A 70 -6.65 -4.11 -13.31
C HIS A 70 -7.23 -4.00 -14.73
N ARG A 71 -6.53 -4.54 -15.72
CA ARG A 71 -6.93 -4.57 -17.13
C ARG A 71 -6.85 -5.99 -17.68
#